data_AF-A0A538PB04-F1
#
_entry.id   AF-A0A538PB04-F1
#
_cell.length_a   1.000
_cell.length_b   1.000
_cell.length_c   1.000
_cell.angle_alpha   90.00
_cell.angle_beta   90.00
_cell.angle_gamma   90.00
#
_symmetry.space_group_name_H-M   'P 1'
#
loop_
_entity.id
_entity.type
_entity.pdbx_description
1 polymer ?
#
loop_
_entity_poly.entity_id
_entity_poly.type
_entity_poly.pdbx_seq_one_letter_code
_entity_poly.pdbx_strand_id
1 'polypeptide(L)'
;MGGGEESWVFDSMNGTFEARLRRMTVQTKTSKGDGREITVSNMVAVVEAKFSYEALDRLYYPSFIAIEREVKGRLSHVIFEVVSINPTHYQQLGMDVSMPTVLRKEYLDTINESWGKSQETWIDLWAIPTWYITKVQDGEVNFERTRLAPLAGARAFLLSKRAVERFLCFEKGERIGTMIGFDLPLRST
;
A
#
# COMPACT_ATOMS: atom_id res chain seq x y z
N MET A 1 -23.39 -13.28 7.46
CA MET A 1 -23.12 -12.71 8.81
C MET A 1 -21.66 -12.98 9.12
N GLY A 2 -20.79 -11.97 9.00
CA GLY A 2 -19.34 -12.12 9.20
C GLY A 2 -18.57 -10.80 9.14
N GLY A 3 -19.24 -9.66 9.34
CA GLY A 3 -18.66 -8.33 9.08
C GLY A 3 -18.08 -7.60 10.28
N GLY A 4 -18.18 -8.16 11.50
CA GLY A 4 -17.73 -7.49 12.72
C GLY A 4 -16.23 -7.65 12.99
N GLU A 5 -15.65 -8.81 12.66
CA GLU A 5 -14.31 -9.19 13.08
C GLU A 5 -13.19 -8.78 12.10
N GLU A 6 -13.46 -8.78 10.79
CA GLU A 6 -12.57 -8.17 9.79
C GLU A 6 -12.45 -6.64 9.99
N SER A 7 -13.46 -6.02 10.63
CA SER A 7 -13.60 -4.57 10.71
C SER A 7 -12.54 -3.87 11.56
N TRP A 8 -11.95 -4.55 12.56
CA TRP A 8 -10.90 -3.92 13.37
C TRP A 8 -9.53 -4.07 12.74
N VAL A 9 -9.32 -5.08 11.88
CA VAL A 9 -8.02 -5.37 11.26
C VAL A 9 -7.77 -4.43 10.09
N PHE A 10 -8.78 -4.24 9.26
CA PHE A 10 -8.70 -3.43 8.07
C PHE A 10 -9.40 -2.09 8.27
N ASP A 11 -8.73 -1.02 7.88
CA ASP A 11 -9.34 0.29 7.78
C ASP A 11 -9.99 0.40 6.40
N SER A 12 -11.32 0.27 6.37
CA SER A 12 -12.08 0.40 5.12
C SER A 12 -12.22 1.86 4.67
N MET A 13 -11.85 2.84 5.51
CA MET A 13 -12.08 4.26 5.27
C MET A 13 -13.54 4.54 4.89
N ASN A 14 -14.49 4.04 5.70
CA ASN A 14 -15.92 4.10 5.41
C ASN A 14 -16.32 3.47 4.06
N GLY A 15 -15.52 2.52 3.55
CA GLY A 15 -15.71 1.86 2.27
C GLY A 15 -15.09 2.59 1.07
N THR A 16 -14.32 3.67 1.29
CA THR A 16 -13.69 4.43 0.19
C THR A 16 -12.36 3.84 -0.28
N PHE A 17 -11.70 3.01 0.54
CA PHE A 17 -10.46 2.37 0.16
C PHE A 17 -10.72 1.07 -0.62
N GLU A 18 -10.61 1.15 -1.95
CA GLU A 18 -10.69 0.00 -2.85
C GLU A 18 -9.36 -0.14 -3.59
N ALA A 19 -8.65 -1.26 -3.41
CA ALA A 19 -7.35 -1.46 -4.01
C ALA A 19 -7.11 -2.91 -4.48
N ARG A 20 -6.29 -3.04 -5.54
CA ARG A 20 -5.88 -4.33 -6.11
C ARG A 20 -4.41 -4.34 -6.49
N LEU A 21 -3.77 -5.48 -6.30
CA LEU A 21 -2.41 -5.69 -6.78
C LEU A 21 -2.40 -5.69 -8.31
N ARG A 22 -1.71 -4.73 -8.92
CA ARG A 22 -1.52 -4.69 -10.37
C ARG A 22 -0.43 -5.66 -10.81
N ARG A 23 0.71 -5.61 -10.14
CA ARG A 23 1.86 -6.49 -10.43
C ARG A 23 2.85 -6.55 -9.28
N MET A 24 3.58 -7.66 -9.23
CA MET A 24 4.84 -7.75 -8.49
C MET A 24 5.99 -7.45 -9.45
N THR A 25 6.96 -6.64 -9.04
CA THR A 25 8.18 -6.35 -9.81
C THR A 25 9.42 -6.50 -8.94
N VAL A 26 10.58 -6.72 -9.55
CA VAL A 26 11.88 -6.69 -8.85
C VAL A 26 12.60 -5.42 -9.28
N GLN A 27 12.86 -4.52 -8.34
CA GLN A 27 13.71 -3.36 -8.56
C GLN A 27 15.12 -3.69 -8.11
N THR A 28 16.08 -3.61 -9.04
CA THR A 28 17.50 -3.81 -8.75
C THR A 28 18.22 -2.48 -8.85
N LYS A 29 18.91 -2.10 -7.77
CA LYS A 29 19.77 -0.93 -7.72
C LYS A 29 21.21 -1.39 -7.53
N THR A 30 22.06 -1.04 -8.48
CA THR A 30 23.49 -1.32 -8.43
C THR A 30 24.24 -0.02 -8.18
N SER A 31 25.09 -0.01 -7.17
CA SER A 31 26.02 1.07 -6.87
C SER A 31 27.45 0.57 -7.06
N LYS A 32 28.28 1.38 -7.74
CA LYS A 32 29.70 1.09 -7.99
C LYS A 32 30.56 2.16 -7.34
N GLY A 33 31.50 1.76 -6.48
CA GLY A 33 32.44 2.66 -5.81
C GLY A 33 33.65 1.88 -5.27
N ASP A 34 34.85 2.48 -5.32
CA ASP A 34 36.13 1.88 -4.86
C ASP A 34 36.40 0.45 -5.37
N GLY A 35 36.10 0.20 -6.65
CA GLY A 35 36.28 -1.12 -7.27
C GLY A 35 35.33 -2.21 -6.74
N ARG A 36 34.35 -1.83 -5.90
CA ARG A 36 33.31 -2.72 -5.36
C ARG A 36 31.97 -2.41 -6.00
N GLU A 37 31.21 -3.47 -6.26
CA GLU A 37 29.86 -3.41 -6.79
C GLU A 37 28.90 -3.92 -5.72
N ILE A 38 27.93 -3.10 -5.33
CA ILE A 38 26.86 -3.48 -4.42
C ILE A 38 25.56 -3.49 -5.23
N THR A 39 24.96 -4.66 -5.36
CA THR A 39 23.67 -4.85 -6.02
C THR A 39 22.62 -5.21 -4.98
N VAL A 40 21.56 -4.42 -4.91
CA VAL A 40 20.41 -4.63 -4.03
C VAL A 40 19.17 -4.85 -4.89
N SER A 41 18.50 -5.97 -4.71
CA SER A 41 17.25 -6.30 -5.40
C SER A 41 16.11 -6.39 -4.40
N ASN A 42 15.10 -5.54 -4.57
CA ASN A 42 13.90 -5.54 -3.75
C ASN A 42 12.70 -5.97 -4.58
N MET A 43 11.89 -6.86 -4.02
CA MET A 43 10.57 -7.14 -4.55
C MET A 43 9.64 -5.98 -4.17
N VAL A 44 8.88 -5.49 -5.14
CA VAL A 44 7.98 -4.35 -4.96
C VAL A 44 6.61 -4.74 -5.52
N ALA A 45 5.58 -4.59 -4.69
CA ALA A 45 4.20 -4.64 -5.11
C ALA A 45 3.80 -3.28 -5.67
N VAL A 46 3.23 -3.27 -6.87
CA VAL A 46 2.56 -2.10 -7.44
C VAL A 46 1.06 -2.33 -7.29
N VAL A 47 0.44 -1.59 -6.39
CA VAL A 47 -0.99 -1.67 -6.06
C VAL A 47 -1.69 -0.47 -6.66
N GLU A 48 -2.87 -0.69 -7.20
CA GLU A 48 -3.74 0.36 -7.70
C GLU A 48 -4.88 0.54 -6.71
N ALA A 49 -5.03 1.74 -6.17
CA ALA A 49 -6.16 2.12 -5.34
C ALA A 49 -7.05 3.10 -6.09
N LYS A 50 -8.36 2.97 -5.97
CA LYS A 50 -9.31 3.96 -6.47
C LYS A 50 -9.00 5.32 -5.84
N PHE A 51 -9.01 6.38 -6.65
CA PHE A 51 -8.74 7.72 -6.14
C PHE A 51 -9.89 8.24 -5.27
N SER A 52 -9.55 8.74 -4.10
CA SER A 52 -10.35 9.67 -3.31
C SER A 52 -9.40 10.60 -2.56
N TYR A 53 -9.83 11.83 -2.25
CA TYR A 53 -9.03 12.75 -1.44
C TYR A 53 -8.75 12.16 -0.06
N GLU A 54 -9.73 11.48 0.53
CA GLU A 54 -9.58 10.80 1.83
C GLU A 54 -8.45 9.74 1.78
N ALA A 55 -8.46 8.86 0.77
CA ALA A 55 -7.44 7.84 0.58
C ALA A 55 -6.06 8.46 0.33
N LEU A 56 -5.99 9.50 -0.52
CA LEU A 56 -4.75 10.21 -0.81
C LEU A 56 -4.13 10.81 0.45
N ASP A 57 -4.90 11.57 1.22
CA ASP A 57 -4.46 12.22 2.45
C ASP A 57 -3.99 11.20 3.49
N ARG A 58 -4.70 10.08 3.61
CA ARG A 58 -4.34 8.99 4.53
C ARG A 58 -3.03 8.30 4.13
N LEU A 59 -2.79 8.12 2.84
CA LEU A 59 -1.63 7.40 2.31
C LEU A 59 -0.33 8.24 2.32
N TYR A 60 -0.41 9.55 2.54
CA TYR A 60 0.78 10.38 2.80
C TYR A 60 1.44 10.08 4.15
N TYR A 61 0.68 9.52 5.07
CA TYR A 61 1.23 8.98 6.31
C TYR A 61 1.71 7.54 6.09
N PRO A 62 2.67 7.06 6.91
CA PRO A 62 3.08 5.65 6.88
C PRO A 62 1.85 4.75 6.84
N SER A 63 1.93 3.69 6.06
CA SER A 63 0.77 2.84 5.77
C SER A 63 1.24 1.42 5.52
N PHE A 64 0.52 0.46 6.09
CA PHE A 64 0.71 -0.96 5.83
C PHE A 64 -0.51 -1.48 5.12
N ILE A 65 -0.31 -2.28 4.09
CA ILE A 65 -1.38 -2.92 3.34
C ILE A 65 -1.27 -4.45 3.46
N ALA A 66 -2.41 -5.10 3.47
CA ALA A 66 -2.55 -6.54 3.48
C ALA A 66 -3.10 -6.97 2.12
N ILE A 67 -2.35 -7.78 1.37
CA ILE A 67 -2.73 -8.24 0.04
C ILE A 67 -3.15 -9.70 0.10
N GLU A 68 -4.33 -10.01 -0.46
CA GLU A 68 -4.88 -11.36 -0.45
C GLU A 68 -3.94 -12.39 -1.08
N ARG A 69 -3.83 -13.53 -0.41
CA ARG A 69 -3.13 -14.71 -0.88
C ARG A 69 -3.82 -15.97 -0.40
N GLU A 70 -4.35 -16.75 -1.33
CA GLU A 70 -4.87 -18.07 -0.99
C GLU A 70 -3.71 -19.04 -0.69
N VAL A 71 -3.79 -19.75 0.44
CA VAL A 71 -2.82 -20.76 0.86
C VAL A 71 -3.58 -22.03 1.24
N LYS A 72 -3.41 -23.10 0.45
CA LYS A 72 -4.09 -24.40 0.66
C LYS A 72 -5.62 -24.27 0.81
N GLY A 73 -6.26 -23.49 -0.06
CA GLY A 73 -7.71 -23.28 -0.03
C GLY A 73 -8.21 -22.32 1.06
N ARG A 74 -7.31 -21.64 1.78
CA ARG A 74 -7.68 -20.66 2.82
C ARG A 74 -7.16 -19.28 2.46
N LEU A 75 -8.01 -18.27 2.60
CA LEU A 75 -7.61 -16.87 2.43
C LEU A 75 -6.62 -16.47 3.53
N SER A 76 -5.52 -15.85 3.12
CA SER A 76 -4.52 -15.24 4.00
C SER A 76 -4.15 -13.88 3.40
N HIS A 77 -3.40 -13.06 4.13
CA HIS A 77 -2.97 -11.74 3.67
C HIS A 77 -1.48 -11.55 3.89
N VAL A 78 -0.74 -11.22 2.84
CA VAL A 78 0.68 -10.88 2.92
C VAL A 78 0.80 -9.38 3.21
N ILE A 79 1.62 -9.02 4.19
CA ILE A 79 1.75 -7.64 4.66
C ILE A 79 2.87 -6.92 3.91
N PHE A 80 2.57 -5.70 3.48
CA PHE A 80 3.49 -4.80 2.81
C PHE A 80 3.49 -3.44 3.49
N GLU A 81 4.64 -2.76 3.46
CA GLU A 81 4.77 -1.36 3.84
C GLU A 81 4.70 -0.51 2.57
N VAL A 82 3.82 0.50 2.56
CA VAL A 82 3.72 1.47 1.47
C VAL A 82 4.87 2.45 1.61
N VAL A 83 5.69 2.57 0.56
CA VAL A 83 6.90 3.41 0.53
C VAL A 83 6.77 4.62 -0.39
N SER A 84 5.82 4.59 -1.33
CA SER A 84 5.56 5.71 -2.23
C SER A 84 4.16 5.62 -2.79
N ILE A 85 3.58 6.77 -3.11
CA ILE A 85 2.29 6.89 -3.80
C ILE A 85 2.40 7.84 -4.99
N ASN A 86 1.56 7.65 -6.01
CA ASN A 86 1.43 8.56 -7.14
C ASN A 86 -0.04 8.60 -7.60
N PRO A 87 -0.79 9.69 -7.35
CA PRO A 87 -2.11 9.87 -7.95
C PRO A 87 -1.97 10.04 -9.46
N THR A 88 -2.81 9.33 -10.22
CA THR A 88 -2.75 9.27 -11.68
C THR A 88 -4.14 9.50 -12.25
N HIS A 89 -4.21 10.37 -13.26
CA HIS A 89 -5.37 10.57 -14.11
C HIS A 89 -5.08 9.98 -15.50
N TYR A 90 -6.01 9.24 -16.08
CA TYR A 90 -5.80 8.52 -17.35
C TYR A 90 -5.24 9.39 -18.48
N GLN A 91 -5.76 10.61 -18.66
CA GLN A 91 -5.26 11.55 -19.67
C GLN A 91 -3.77 11.90 -19.52
N GLN A 92 -3.19 11.82 -18.32
CA GLN A 92 -1.75 12.06 -18.12
C GLN A 92 -0.89 11.02 -18.83
N LEU A 93 -1.40 9.80 -19.05
CA LEU A 93 -0.64 8.73 -19.70
C LEU A 93 -0.32 9.04 -21.17
N GLY A 94 -1.15 9.85 -21.83
CA GLY A 94 -0.94 10.30 -23.21
C GLY A 94 -0.22 11.64 -23.33
N MET A 95 0.15 12.26 -22.21
CA MET A 95 0.82 13.56 -22.22
C MET A 95 2.33 13.41 -22.25
N ASP A 96 2.98 14.09 -23.19
CA ASP A 96 4.43 14.18 -23.25
C ASP A 96 4.91 15.57 -23.70
N VAL A 97 6.23 15.71 -23.80
CA VAL A 97 6.88 16.98 -24.19
C VAL A 97 6.69 17.34 -25.67
N SER A 98 6.33 16.39 -26.52
CA SER A 98 6.09 16.60 -27.95
C SER A 98 4.73 17.25 -28.23
N MET A 99 3.79 17.16 -27.30
CA MET A 99 2.47 17.76 -27.41
C MET A 99 2.53 19.29 -27.46
N PRO A 100 1.80 19.95 -28.38
CA PRO A 100 1.66 21.41 -28.43
C PRO A 100 1.23 22.00 -27.08
N THR A 101 1.83 23.14 -26.70
CA THR A 101 1.60 23.77 -25.38
C THR A 101 0.14 24.09 -25.11
N VAL A 102 -0.62 24.53 -26.12
CA VAL A 102 -2.05 24.86 -25.98
C VAL A 102 -2.85 23.61 -25.61
N LEU A 103 -2.67 22.51 -26.35
CA LEU A 103 -3.32 21.23 -26.05
C LEU A 103 -2.91 20.67 -24.69
N ARG A 104 -1.64 20.80 -24.33
CA ARG A 104 -1.16 20.38 -23.01
C ARG A 104 -1.85 21.15 -21.89
N LYS A 105 -2.09 22.46 -22.07
CA LYS A 105 -2.83 23.28 -21.12
C LYS A 105 -4.28 22.82 -21.00
N GLU A 106 -4.96 22.57 -22.11
CA GLU A 106 -6.35 22.07 -22.12
C GLU A 106 -6.50 20.74 -21.36
N TYR A 107 -5.55 19.82 -21.54
CA TYR A 107 -5.52 18.58 -20.75
C TYR A 107 -5.27 18.84 -19.27
N LEU A 108 -4.34 19.73 -18.90
CA LEU A 108 -4.10 20.07 -17.50
C LEU A 108 -5.33 20.69 -16.85
N ASP A 109 -6.03 21.57 -17.55
CA ASP A 109 -7.27 22.19 -17.07
C ASP A 109 -8.36 21.11 -16.85
N THR A 110 -8.52 20.19 -17.81
CA THR A 110 -9.47 19.06 -17.71
C THR A 110 -9.14 18.13 -16.54
N ILE A 111 -7.86 17.76 -16.38
CA ILE A 111 -7.40 16.90 -15.29
C ILE A 111 -7.66 17.58 -13.93
N ASN A 112 -7.37 18.87 -13.81
CA ASN A 112 -7.56 19.60 -12.57
C ASN A 112 -9.02 19.62 -12.12
N GLU A 113 -9.95 19.76 -13.06
CA GLU A 113 -11.39 19.82 -12.78
C GLU A 113 -12.03 18.45 -12.46
N SER A 114 -11.36 17.36 -12.84
CA SER A 114 -11.91 16.00 -12.81
C SER A 114 -11.58 15.21 -11.54
N TRP A 115 -10.59 15.63 -10.76
CA TRP A 115 -10.19 14.95 -9.52
C TRP A 115 -11.37 14.79 -8.56
N GLY A 116 -11.58 13.55 -8.08
CA GLY A 116 -12.68 13.18 -7.20
C GLY A 116 -14.04 13.04 -7.88
N LYS A 117 -14.14 13.28 -9.19
CA LYS A 117 -15.37 13.12 -9.99
C LYS A 117 -15.22 12.04 -11.06
N SER A 118 -14.05 11.93 -11.66
CA SER A 118 -13.73 10.97 -12.72
C SER A 118 -13.58 9.54 -12.18
N GLN A 119 -14.06 8.56 -12.95
CA GLN A 119 -13.76 7.14 -12.71
C GLN A 119 -12.41 6.72 -13.32
N GLU A 120 -11.74 7.60 -14.06
CA GLU A 120 -10.45 7.36 -14.71
C GLU A 120 -9.27 7.91 -13.88
N THR A 121 -9.41 7.87 -12.55
CA THR A 121 -8.39 8.32 -11.60
C THR A 121 -8.09 7.23 -10.57
N TRP A 122 -6.81 7.04 -10.26
CA TRP A 122 -6.35 6.07 -9.28
C TRP A 122 -5.10 6.58 -8.56
N ILE A 123 -4.65 5.84 -7.56
CA ILE A 123 -3.40 6.05 -6.85
C ILE A 123 -2.55 4.81 -7.03
N ASP A 124 -1.38 4.96 -7.65
CA ASP A 124 -0.35 3.94 -7.69
C ASP A 124 0.35 3.90 -6.33
N LEU A 125 0.36 2.74 -5.66
CA LEU A 125 1.11 2.50 -4.43
C LEU A 125 2.29 1.57 -4.75
N TRP A 126 3.50 1.97 -4.36
CA TRP A 126 4.65 1.08 -4.30
C TRP A 126 4.80 0.60 -2.87
N ALA A 127 4.77 -0.71 -2.69
CA ALA A 127 4.86 -1.32 -1.38
C ALA A 127 5.92 -2.43 -1.35
N ILE A 128 6.71 -2.48 -0.29
CA ILE A 128 7.74 -3.50 -0.08
C ILE A 128 7.23 -4.59 0.87
N PRO A 129 7.56 -5.87 0.63
CA PRO A 129 7.08 -6.94 1.49
C PRO A 129 7.75 -6.85 2.87
N THR A 130 6.96 -6.98 3.93
CA THR A 130 7.51 -7.17 5.28
C THR A 130 7.93 -8.62 5.53
N TRP A 131 7.56 -9.52 4.59
CA TRP A 131 7.71 -10.98 4.69
C TRP A 131 6.91 -11.60 5.84
N TYR A 132 5.79 -10.97 6.20
CA TYR A 132 4.81 -11.53 7.11
C TYR A 132 3.49 -11.83 6.38
N ILE A 133 2.84 -12.90 6.81
CA ILE A 133 1.50 -13.29 6.41
C ILE A 133 0.62 -13.36 7.65
N THR A 134 -0.66 -13.05 7.49
CA THR A 134 -1.65 -13.21 8.55
C THR A 134 -2.89 -13.90 8.03
N LYS A 135 -3.57 -14.59 8.94
CA LYS A 135 -4.93 -15.09 8.75
C LYS A 135 -5.80 -14.32 9.72
N VAL A 136 -6.90 -13.78 9.22
CA VAL A 136 -7.94 -13.19 10.06
C VAL A 136 -8.95 -14.31 10.31
N GLN A 137 -8.94 -14.89 11.51
CA GLN A 137 -9.88 -15.93 11.93
C GLN A 137 -10.38 -15.59 13.34
N ASP A 138 -11.69 -15.54 13.51
CA ASP A 138 -12.35 -15.40 14.83
C ASP A 138 -11.82 -14.20 15.66
N GLY A 139 -11.50 -13.08 15.00
CA GLY A 139 -10.96 -11.87 15.63
C GLY A 139 -9.49 -11.95 16.09
N GLU A 140 -8.84 -13.10 15.97
CA GLU A 140 -7.42 -13.31 16.25
C GLU A 140 -6.56 -13.06 15.00
N VAL A 141 -5.44 -12.37 15.19
CA VAL A 141 -4.50 -11.99 14.12
C VAL A 141 -3.10 -12.33 14.58
N ASN A 142 -2.53 -13.36 13.97
CA ASN A 142 -1.15 -13.77 14.20
C ASN A 142 -0.33 -13.53 12.93
N PHE A 143 0.79 -12.84 13.10
CA PHE A 143 1.72 -12.55 12.01
C PHE A 143 2.83 -13.59 11.99
N GLU A 144 2.94 -14.32 10.88
CA GLU A 144 3.91 -15.39 10.68
C GLU A 144 4.85 -15.03 9.52
N ARG A 145 6.11 -15.46 9.59
CA ARG A 145 7.06 -15.27 8.48
C ARG A 145 6.60 -16.06 7.25
N THR A 146 6.75 -15.45 6.08
CA THR A 146 6.41 -16.08 4.80
C THR A 146 7.43 -15.75 3.71
N ARG A 147 7.47 -16.59 2.67
CA ARG A 147 8.15 -16.31 1.39
C ARG A 147 7.15 -16.24 0.22
N LEU A 148 5.86 -16.33 0.50
CA LEU A 148 4.82 -16.31 -0.51
C LEU A 148 4.59 -14.88 -1.00
N ALA A 149 4.52 -14.71 -2.31
CA ALA A 149 4.03 -13.49 -2.93
C ALA A 149 2.52 -13.62 -3.25
N PRO A 150 1.77 -12.51 -3.17
CA PRO A 150 0.42 -12.42 -3.72
C PRO A 150 0.43 -12.48 -5.26
N LEU A 151 -0.74 -12.75 -5.84
CA LEU A 151 -0.95 -12.82 -7.29
C LEU A 151 -1.65 -11.56 -7.80
N ALA A 152 -1.33 -11.14 -9.03
CA ALA A 152 -1.98 -9.99 -9.66
C ALA A 152 -3.52 -10.13 -9.65
N GLY A 153 -4.21 -9.02 -9.43
CA GLY A 153 -5.65 -8.95 -9.25
C GLY A 153 -6.15 -9.16 -7.82
N ALA A 154 -5.31 -9.67 -6.90
CA ALA A 154 -5.65 -9.83 -5.49
C ALA A 154 -6.09 -8.50 -4.85
N ARG A 155 -7.11 -8.53 -3.97
CA ARG A 155 -7.51 -7.32 -3.23
C ARG A 155 -6.42 -6.92 -2.24
N ALA A 156 -6.30 -5.63 -2.02
CA ALA A 156 -5.43 -5.04 -1.02
C ALA A 156 -6.27 -4.22 -0.04
N PHE A 157 -5.94 -4.33 1.24
CA PHE A 157 -6.63 -3.66 2.32
C PHE A 157 -5.65 -2.81 3.12
N LEU A 158 -6.06 -1.64 3.57
CA LEU A 158 -5.26 -0.84 4.49
C LEU A 158 -5.36 -1.46 5.89
N LEU A 159 -4.25 -1.62 6.59
CA LEU A 159 -4.27 -2.02 8.00
C LEU A 159 -4.75 -0.87 8.88
N SER A 160 -5.60 -1.18 9.86
CA SER A 160 -6.02 -0.22 10.88
C SER A 160 -4.86 0.15 11.79
N LYS A 161 -4.98 1.29 12.48
CA LYS A 161 -4.00 1.71 13.51
C LYS A 161 -3.76 0.61 14.56
N ARG A 162 -4.83 -0.07 14.98
CA ARG A 162 -4.76 -1.16 15.97
C ARG A 162 -4.03 -2.40 15.43
N ALA A 163 -4.24 -2.75 14.15
CA ALA A 163 -3.54 -3.86 13.51
C ALA A 163 -2.04 -3.54 13.33
N VAL A 164 -1.71 -2.30 12.96
CA VAL A 164 -0.31 -1.82 12.88
C VAL A 164 0.37 -1.87 14.25
N GLU A 165 -0.33 -1.46 15.31
CA GLU A 165 0.22 -1.57 16.68
C GLU A 165 0.54 -3.01 17.05
N ARG A 166 -0.41 -3.94 16.85
CA ARG A 166 -0.18 -5.38 17.11
C ARG A 166 0.93 -5.97 16.24
N PHE A 167 1.12 -5.45 15.02
CA PHE A 167 2.16 -5.93 14.13
C PHE A 167 3.56 -5.48 14.56
N LEU A 168 3.70 -4.25 15.08
CA LEU A 168 4.98 -3.61 15.34
C LEU A 168 5.41 -3.62 16.81
N CYS A 169 4.47 -3.68 17.75
CA CYS A 169 4.74 -3.49 19.17
C CYS A 169 4.64 -4.79 19.97
N PHE A 170 5.52 -4.92 20.97
CA PHE A 170 5.31 -5.87 22.05
C PHE A 170 4.34 -5.28 23.08
N GLU A 171 3.26 -5.99 23.44
CA GLU A 171 2.21 -5.47 24.35
C GLU A 171 2.77 -4.93 25.67
N LYS A 172 3.83 -5.55 26.20
CA LYS A 172 4.50 -5.20 27.46
C LYS A 172 5.86 -4.53 27.27
N GLY A 173 6.18 -4.06 26.06
CA GLY A 173 7.46 -3.42 25.77
C GLY A 173 7.56 -1.99 26.29
N GLU A 174 8.78 -1.49 26.47
CA GLU A 174 9.06 -0.10 26.78
C GLU A 174 8.87 0.80 25.55
N ARG A 175 8.41 2.03 25.78
CA ARG A 175 8.19 3.00 24.68
C ARG A 175 9.54 3.47 24.13
N ILE A 176 9.79 3.18 22.87
CA ILE A 176 11.02 3.57 22.14
C ILE A 176 10.83 4.80 21.25
N GLY A 177 9.59 5.20 20.97
CA GLY A 177 9.29 6.35 20.13
C GLY A 177 7.82 6.48 19.75
N THR A 178 7.54 7.30 18.74
CA THR A 178 6.21 7.44 18.13
C THR A 178 6.34 7.35 16.62
N MET A 179 5.48 6.56 15.98
CA MET A 179 5.35 6.54 14.52
C MET A 179 4.60 7.79 14.06
N ILE A 180 5.33 8.67 13.35
CA ILE A 180 4.77 9.88 12.76
C ILE A 180 3.65 9.48 11.78
N GLY A 181 2.52 10.21 11.81
CA GLY A 181 1.37 9.95 10.94
C GLY A 181 0.37 8.92 11.46
N PHE A 182 0.76 8.07 12.41
CA PHE A 182 -0.18 7.22 13.15
C PHE A 182 -0.44 7.69 14.58
N ASP A 183 0.39 8.59 15.11
CA ASP A 183 0.42 8.94 16.54
C ASP A 183 0.38 7.68 17.42
N LEU A 184 1.24 6.73 17.07
CA LEU A 184 1.28 5.39 17.66
C LEU A 184 2.59 5.23 18.44
N PRO A 185 2.53 5.01 19.76
CA PRO A 185 3.73 4.78 20.56
C PRO A 185 4.31 3.41 20.19
N LEU A 186 5.56 3.41 19.71
CA LEU A 186 6.28 2.18 19.41
C LEU A 186 6.84 1.58 20.69
N ARG A 187 6.66 0.27 20.87
CA ARG A 187 7.10 -0.46 22.07
C ARG A 187 7.98 -1.64 21.69
N SER A 188 9.16 -1.71 22.30
CA SER A 188 10.14 -2.79 22.11
C SER A 188 10.48 -3.47 23.44
N THR A 189 11.04 -4.68 23.38
CA THR A 189 11.48 -5.45 24.56
C THR A 189 12.50 -4.72 25.39
#